data_AF-A0A2V7MHB8-F1
#
_entry.id   AF-A0A2V7MHB8-F1
#
_cell.length_a   1.000
_cell.length_b   1.000
_cell.length_c   1.000
_cell.angle_alpha   90.00
_cell.angle_beta   90.00
_cell.angle_gamma   90.00
#
_symmetry.space_group_name_H-M   'P 1'
#
loop_
_entity.id
_entity.type
_entity.pdbx_description
1 polymer ?
#
loop_
_entity_poly.entity_id
_entity_poly.type
_entity_poly.pdbx_seq_one_letter_code
_entity_poly.pdbx_strand_id
1 'polypeptide(L)'
;MRSHRHLDQVGPLTSIRFPRVFLAAALVVTAGAQDTDPLAARSMGAANAPVTVYEMADFQCPACRMFTVTVLPTLEREFVQTGKVRWVFINLPLTSIHPNAVAAAEVAMCAARQGHFWRMHDALYQEQDSWATLADPTPALIAIAQRAG
;
A
#
# COMPACT_ATOMS: atom_id res chain seq x y z
N MET A 1 -45.55 60.62 18.38
CA MET A 1 -45.51 60.68 16.89
C MET A 1 -45.14 59.29 16.37
N ARG A 2 -45.99 58.72 15.49
CA ARG A 2 -45.75 57.61 14.53
C ARG A 2 -45.14 56.29 15.08
N SER A 3 -45.56 55.09 14.71
CA SER A 3 -46.48 54.65 13.65
C SER A 3 -46.51 53.11 13.70
N HIS A 4 -47.73 52.56 13.74
CA HIS A 4 -48.20 51.37 13.00
C HIS A 4 -47.45 50.03 13.10
N ARG A 5 -48.20 49.00 13.55
CA ARG A 5 -48.72 47.87 12.73
C ARG A 5 -47.79 46.66 12.90
N HIS A 6 -48.22 45.41 12.89
CA HIS A 6 -49.48 44.79 12.49
C HIS A 6 -49.37 43.30 12.90
N LEU A 7 -50.53 42.68 13.16
CA LEU A 7 -50.88 41.31 12.74
C LEU A 7 -50.13 40.14 13.41
N ASP A 8 -50.71 38.97 13.60
CA ASP A 8 -52.10 38.53 13.75
C ASP A 8 -51.99 37.00 13.92
N GLN A 9 -52.95 36.44 14.65
CA GLN A 9 -53.60 35.16 14.36
C GLN A 9 -52.80 33.86 14.61
N VAL A 10 -53.17 33.28 15.74
CA VAL A 10 -53.06 31.87 16.10
C VAL A 10 -53.99 31.03 15.20
N GLY A 11 -53.49 29.92 14.64
CA GLY A 11 -54.28 28.90 13.92
C GLY A 11 -53.86 27.47 14.32
N PRO A 12 -54.72 26.45 14.13
CA PRO A 12 -54.81 25.30 15.03
C PRO A 12 -53.96 24.08 14.64
N LEU A 13 -53.65 23.29 15.67
CA LEU A 13 -52.91 22.02 15.63
C LEU A 13 -53.72 20.91 14.94
N THR A 14 -53.38 20.61 13.68
CA THR A 14 -53.83 19.38 12.99
C THR A 14 -52.65 18.48 12.67
N SER A 15 -52.51 17.44 13.50
CA SER A 15 -52.17 16.04 13.14
C SER A 15 -51.45 15.85 11.79
N ILE A 16 -50.11 15.94 11.80
CA ILE A 16 -49.28 15.48 10.68
C ILE A 16 -48.96 14.01 10.92
N ARG A 17 -49.65 13.14 10.18
CA ARG A 17 -49.34 11.71 10.06
C ARG A 17 -48.11 11.56 9.15
N PHE A 18 -46.93 11.40 9.73
CA PHE A 18 -45.74 11.02 8.96
C PHE A 18 -45.86 9.56 8.51
N PRO A 19 -45.70 9.26 7.21
CA PRO A 19 -45.68 7.87 6.75
C PRO A 19 -44.39 7.24 7.27
N ARG A 20 -44.52 6.10 7.95
CA ARG A 20 -43.39 5.26 8.37
C ARG A 20 -42.75 4.61 7.14
N VAL A 21 -41.98 5.37 6.38
CA VAL A 21 -41.02 4.80 5.43
C VAL A 21 -39.81 4.41 6.26
N PHE A 22 -39.80 3.19 6.77
CA PHE A 22 -38.59 2.57 7.30
C PHE A 22 -37.66 2.32 6.12
N LEU A 23 -36.74 3.26 5.87
CA LEU A 23 -35.62 3.06 4.99
C LEU A 23 -34.71 2.01 5.64
N ALA A 24 -34.89 0.74 5.26
CA ALA A 24 -33.98 -0.31 5.65
C ALA A 24 -32.65 -0.07 4.91
N ALA A 25 -31.72 0.63 5.57
CA ALA A 25 -30.34 0.69 5.13
C ALA A 25 -29.75 -0.71 5.32
N ALA A 26 -29.70 -1.49 4.23
CA ALA A 26 -28.92 -2.72 4.20
C ALA A 26 -27.43 -2.33 4.31
N LEU A 27 -26.90 -2.37 5.53
CA LEU A 27 -25.47 -2.28 5.75
C LEU A 27 -24.85 -3.58 5.25
N VAL A 28 -24.42 -3.60 3.99
CA VAL A 28 -23.60 -4.69 3.47
C VAL A 28 -22.24 -4.58 4.14
N VAL A 29 -22.10 -5.24 5.29
CA VAL A 29 -20.78 -5.51 5.88
C VAL A 29 -20.16 -6.58 5.02
N THR A 30 -19.39 -6.19 4.01
CA THR A 30 -18.42 -7.11 3.42
C THR A 30 -17.40 -7.38 4.53
N ALA A 31 -17.56 -8.50 5.23
CA ALA A 31 -16.46 -9.08 5.99
C ALA A 31 -15.30 -9.18 4.99
N GLY A 32 -14.24 -8.39 5.21
CA GLY A 32 -13.07 -8.43 4.37
C GLY A 32 -12.62 -9.87 4.28
N ALA A 33 -12.57 -10.43 3.08
CA ALA A 33 -11.94 -11.72 2.87
C ALA A 33 -10.56 -11.61 3.52
N GLN A 34 -10.33 -12.37 4.58
CA GLN A 34 -8.99 -12.52 5.11
C GLN A 34 -8.20 -13.13 3.98
N ASP A 35 -7.38 -12.31 3.33
CA ASP A 35 -6.56 -12.71 2.21
C ASP A 35 -5.62 -13.79 2.75
N THR A 36 -5.94 -15.06 2.45
CA THR A 36 -5.17 -16.22 2.89
C THR A 36 -3.84 -16.31 2.18
N ASP A 37 -3.53 -15.34 1.31
CA ASP A 37 -2.34 -15.29 0.51
C ASP A 37 -1.14 -14.81 1.35
N PRO A 38 -0.17 -15.69 1.65
CA PRO A 38 1.00 -15.33 2.45
C PRO A 38 1.96 -14.36 1.73
N LEU A 39 1.71 -14.07 0.44
CA LEU A 39 2.51 -13.20 -0.40
C LEU A 39 1.84 -11.85 -0.66
N ALA A 40 0.61 -11.63 -0.19
CA ALA A 40 -0.16 -10.41 -0.44
C ALA A 40 0.64 -9.13 -0.10
N ALA A 41 1.30 -9.10 1.06
CA ALA A 41 2.08 -7.96 1.52
C ALA A 41 3.27 -7.59 0.61
N ARG A 42 3.68 -8.49 -0.27
CA ARG A 42 4.80 -8.33 -1.22
C ARG A 42 4.34 -8.48 -2.67
N SER A 43 3.03 -8.32 -2.87
CA SER A 43 2.39 -8.37 -4.18
C SER A 43 1.89 -6.98 -4.56
N MET A 44 1.79 -6.71 -5.84
CA MET A 44 1.07 -5.57 -6.41
C MET A 44 0.24 -6.01 -7.61
N GLY A 45 -0.82 -5.25 -7.92
CA GLY A 45 -1.80 -5.60 -8.94
C GLY A 45 -2.97 -6.42 -8.38
N ALA A 46 -3.91 -6.79 -9.27
CA ALA A 46 -5.09 -7.54 -8.89
C ALA A 46 -4.74 -8.98 -8.49
N ALA A 47 -5.28 -9.46 -7.36
CA ALA A 47 -5.02 -10.82 -6.87
C ALA A 47 -5.44 -11.91 -7.87
N ASN A 48 -6.40 -11.60 -8.75
CA ASN A 48 -6.94 -12.47 -9.79
C ASN A 48 -6.48 -12.09 -11.22
N ALA A 49 -5.40 -11.32 -11.36
CA ALA A 49 -4.84 -11.00 -12.67
C ALA A 49 -4.52 -12.30 -13.45
N PRO A 50 -4.73 -12.33 -14.78
CA PRO A 50 -4.58 -13.55 -15.59
C PRO A 50 -3.13 -14.07 -15.65
N VAL A 51 -2.15 -13.23 -15.34
CA VAL A 51 -0.72 -13.59 -15.29
C VAL A 51 -0.16 -13.20 -13.93
N THR A 52 0.65 -14.08 -13.34
CA THR A 52 1.46 -13.78 -12.15
C THR A 52 2.93 -13.84 -12.50
N VAL A 53 3.68 -12.80 -12.15
CA VAL A 53 5.14 -12.74 -12.28
C VAL A 53 5.77 -12.81 -10.89
N TYR A 54 6.68 -13.76 -10.71
CA TYR A 54 7.50 -13.87 -9.50
C TYR A 54 8.88 -13.30 -9.80
N GLU A 55 9.18 -12.15 -9.23
CA GLU A 55 10.50 -11.55 -9.28
C GLU A 55 11.33 -12.06 -8.10
N MET A 56 12.41 -12.77 -8.39
CA MET A 56 13.37 -13.20 -7.38
C MET A 56 14.57 -12.26 -7.42
N ALA A 57 14.74 -11.43 -6.39
CA ALA A 57 15.70 -10.34 -6.42
C ALA A 57 16.47 -10.16 -5.11
N ASP A 58 17.64 -9.57 -5.25
CA ASP A 58 18.57 -9.23 -4.18
C ASP A 58 18.62 -7.70 -4.03
N PHE A 59 18.41 -7.19 -2.82
CA PHE A 59 18.40 -5.74 -2.56
C PHE A 59 19.77 -5.09 -2.72
N GLN A 60 20.87 -5.83 -2.59
CA GLN A 60 22.24 -5.31 -2.75
C GLN A 60 22.75 -5.43 -4.20
N CYS A 61 22.06 -6.18 -5.05
CA CYS A 61 22.46 -6.37 -6.45
C CYS A 61 22.28 -5.07 -7.26
N PRO A 62 23.34 -4.57 -7.93
CA PRO A 62 23.25 -3.37 -8.78
C PRO A 62 22.34 -3.56 -10.00
N ALA A 63 22.28 -4.76 -10.56
CA ALA A 63 21.41 -5.05 -11.69
C ALA A 63 19.92 -5.06 -11.28
N CYS A 64 19.60 -5.58 -10.09
CA CYS A 64 18.25 -5.52 -9.52
C CYS A 64 17.82 -4.08 -9.23
N ARG A 65 18.76 -3.24 -8.73
CA ARG A 65 18.52 -1.80 -8.59
C ARG A 65 18.20 -1.15 -9.92
N MET A 66 19.02 -1.39 -10.95
CA MET A 66 18.79 -0.83 -12.28
C MET A 66 17.41 -1.22 -12.81
N PHE A 67 17.04 -2.50 -12.71
CA PHE A 67 15.72 -2.98 -13.10
C PHE A 67 14.61 -2.25 -12.36
N THR A 68 14.68 -2.18 -11.03
CA THR A 68 13.67 -1.53 -10.19
C THR A 68 13.51 -0.05 -10.51
N VAL A 69 14.62 0.66 -10.72
CA VAL A 69 14.59 2.12 -10.92
C VAL A 69 14.17 2.49 -12.35
N THR A 70 14.48 1.66 -13.35
CA THR A 70 14.37 2.05 -14.77
C THR A 70 13.34 1.27 -15.57
N VAL A 71 13.12 -0.01 -15.24
CA VAL A 71 12.25 -0.92 -16.02
C VAL A 71 10.92 -1.15 -15.32
N LEU A 72 10.96 -1.49 -14.03
CA LEU A 72 9.77 -1.82 -13.25
C LEU A 72 8.66 -0.75 -13.32
N PRO A 73 8.93 0.57 -13.28
CA PRO A 73 7.87 1.58 -13.33
C PRO A 73 7.04 1.54 -14.62
N THR A 74 7.66 1.15 -15.74
CA THR A 74 6.95 0.97 -17.02
C THR A 74 6.10 -0.31 -16.98
N LEU A 75 6.64 -1.40 -16.44
CA LEU A 75 5.89 -2.66 -16.28
C LEU A 75 4.69 -2.51 -15.34
N GLU A 76 4.87 -1.77 -14.25
CA GLU A 76 3.79 -1.43 -13.32
C GLU A 76 2.66 -0.68 -14.02
N ARG A 77 2.99 0.40 -14.73
CA ARG A 77 2.02 1.22 -15.46
C ARG A 77 1.27 0.43 -16.53
N GLU A 78 1.98 -0.38 -17.31
CA GLU A 78 1.41 -1.03 -18.49
C GLU A 78 0.68 -2.34 -18.20
N PHE A 79 1.09 -3.06 -17.15
CA PHE A 79 0.60 -4.42 -16.87
C PHE A 79 -0.01 -4.57 -15.49
N VAL A 80 0.59 -4.00 -14.44
CA VAL A 80 0.09 -4.15 -13.07
C VAL A 80 -1.15 -3.29 -12.85
N GLN A 81 -1.06 -1.99 -13.17
CA GLN A 81 -2.15 -1.02 -13.00
C GLN A 81 -3.32 -1.29 -13.95
N THR A 82 -3.07 -1.95 -15.09
CA THR A 82 -4.13 -2.35 -16.04
C THR A 82 -4.77 -3.69 -15.69
N GLY A 83 -4.39 -4.32 -14.58
CA GLY A 83 -4.96 -5.59 -14.09
C GLY A 83 -4.52 -6.82 -14.90
N LYS A 84 -3.56 -6.68 -15.80
CA LYS A 84 -3.04 -7.80 -16.63
C LYS A 84 -2.09 -8.69 -15.85
N VAL A 85 -1.31 -8.12 -14.94
CA VAL A 85 -0.27 -8.81 -14.18
C VAL A 85 -0.44 -8.58 -12.69
N ARG A 86 -0.34 -9.66 -11.93
CA ARG A 86 0.01 -9.64 -10.51
C ARG A 86 1.52 -9.80 -10.40
N TRP A 87 2.18 -8.84 -9.78
CA TRP A 87 3.63 -8.90 -9.55
C TRP A 87 3.90 -9.29 -8.11
N VAL A 88 4.79 -10.26 -7.89
CA VAL A 88 5.13 -10.79 -6.56
C VAL A 88 6.64 -10.76 -6.39
N PHE A 89 7.11 -10.05 -5.37
CA PHE A 89 8.53 -10.00 -5.04
C PHE A 89 8.92 -11.17 -4.13
N ILE A 90 10.08 -11.78 -4.38
CA ILE A 90 10.68 -12.88 -3.62
C ILE A 90 12.13 -12.52 -3.31
N ASN A 91 12.49 -12.50 -2.03
CA ASN A 91 13.87 -12.29 -1.61
C ASN A 91 14.78 -13.43 -2.11
N LEU A 92 15.88 -13.09 -2.77
CA LEU A 92 16.94 -14.02 -3.16
C LEU A 92 18.33 -13.44 -2.79
N PRO A 93 18.72 -13.42 -1.51
CA PRO A 93 20.02 -12.89 -1.09
C PRO A 93 21.19 -13.74 -1.62
N LEU A 94 22.09 -13.15 -2.40
CA LEU A 94 23.28 -13.79 -2.95
C LEU A 94 24.48 -13.62 -2.01
N THR A 95 24.43 -14.33 -0.88
CA THR A 95 25.34 -14.12 0.27
C THR A 95 26.82 -14.29 -0.02
N SER A 96 27.20 -14.98 -1.10
CA SER A 96 28.59 -15.16 -1.51
C SER A 96 29.24 -13.90 -2.08
N ILE A 97 28.44 -12.97 -2.61
CA ILE A 97 28.92 -11.75 -3.29
C ILE A 97 28.28 -10.48 -2.74
N HIS A 98 27.17 -10.60 -2.02
CA HIS A 98 26.41 -9.50 -1.44
C HIS A 98 26.25 -9.70 0.08
N PRO A 99 27.24 -9.28 0.90
CA PRO A 99 27.27 -9.55 2.34
C PRO A 99 26.14 -8.90 3.14
N ASN A 100 25.56 -7.81 2.64
CA ASN A 100 24.49 -7.04 3.27
C ASN A 100 23.08 -7.40 2.75
N ALA A 101 22.97 -8.31 1.76
CA ALA A 101 21.71 -8.69 1.13
C ALA A 101 20.69 -9.27 2.13
N VAL A 102 21.17 -10.08 3.09
CA VAL A 102 20.30 -10.69 4.11
C VAL A 102 19.70 -9.62 5.02
N ALA A 103 20.52 -8.70 5.54
CA ALA A 103 20.05 -7.63 6.41
C ALA A 103 19.02 -6.73 5.70
N ALA A 104 19.25 -6.39 4.44
CA ALA A 104 18.30 -5.62 3.64
C ALA A 104 16.97 -6.39 3.43
N ALA A 105 17.05 -7.69 3.11
CA ALA A 105 15.87 -8.54 2.95
C ALA A 105 15.06 -8.68 4.26
N GLU A 106 15.73 -8.78 5.41
CA GLU A 106 15.09 -8.83 6.72
C GLU A 106 14.32 -7.56 7.03
N VAL A 107 14.91 -6.38 6.78
CA VAL A 107 14.23 -5.10 6.99
C VAL A 107 13.04 -4.94 6.05
N ALA A 108 13.15 -5.37 4.79
CA ALA A 108 12.02 -5.41 3.87
C ALA A 108 10.89 -6.31 4.39
N MET A 109 11.20 -7.49 4.95
CA MET A 109 10.21 -8.38 5.55
C MET A 109 9.58 -7.80 6.83
N CYS A 110 10.34 -7.06 7.63
CA CYS A 110 9.80 -6.29 8.76
C CYS A 110 8.80 -5.25 8.26
N ALA A 111 9.12 -4.52 7.20
CA ALA A 111 8.20 -3.56 6.58
C ALA A 111 6.96 -4.26 5.98
N ALA A 112 7.10 -5.45 5.40
CA ALA A 112 5.97 -6.24 4.91
C ALA A 112 4.96 -6.58 6.00
N ARG A 113 5.42 -6.97 7.19
CA ARG A 113 4.54 -7.23 8.34
C ARG A 113 3.79 -5.98 8.82
N GLN A 114 4.27 -4.80 8.46
CA GLN A 114 3.69 -3.50 8.80
C GLN A 114 2.88 -2.89 7.64
N GLY A 115 2.80 -3.57 6.49
CA GLY A 115 2.10 -3.05 5.30
C GLY A 115 2.89 -2.02 4.48
N HIS A 116 4.20 -1.90 4.72
CA HIS A 116 5.08 -0.91 4.10
C HIS A 116 6.15 -1.52 3.19
N PHE A 117 5.95 -2.78 2.74
CA PHE A 117 6.93 -3.49 1.92
C PHE A 117 7.41 -2.69 0.71
N TRP A 118 6.50 -2.22 -0.15
CA TRP A 118 6.88 -1.55 -1.40
C TRP A 118 7.60 -0.21 -1.17
N ARG A 119 7.23 0.52 -0.11
CA ARG A 119 7.98 1.73 0.28
C ARG A 119 9.40 1.40 0.70
N MET A 120 9.58 0.34 1.50
CA MET A 120 10.90 -0.11 1.92
C MET A 120 11.70 -0.69 0.73
N HIS A 121 11.06 -1.45 -0.13
CA HIS A 121 11.63 -2.02 -1.36
C HIS A 121 12.24 -0.93 -2.22
N ASP A 122 11.46 0.10 -2.53
CA ASP A 122 11.92 1.21 -3.38
C ASP A 122 13.04 1.98 -2.70
N ALA A 123 12.91 2.26 -1.40
CA ALA A 123 13.92 2.99 -0.64
C ALA A 123 15.26 2.24 -0.57
N LEU A 124 15.25 0.91 -0.38
CA LEU A 124 16.47 0.08 -0.39
C LEU A 124 17.21 0.19 -1.72
N TYR A 125 16.49 0.16 -2.85
CA TYR A 125 17.11 0.28 -4.17
C TYR A 125 17.54 1.72 -4.51
N GLN A 126 16.74 2.73 -4.16
CA GLN A 126 17.09 4.13 -4.41
C GLN A 126 18.34 4.53 -3.63
N GLU A 127 18.41 4.12 -2.36
CA GLU A 127 19.50 4.46 -1.44
C GLU A 127 20.61 3.40 -1.40
N GLN A 128 20.67 2.46 -2.35
CA GLN A 128 21.63 1.34 -2.34
C GLN A 128 23.08 1.78 -2.09
N ASP A 129 23.51 2.89 -2.69
CA ASP A 129 24.88 3.42 -2.53
C ASP A 129 25.20 3.85 -1.09
N SER A 130 24.19 4.15 -0.27
CA SER A 130 24.38 4.61 1.11
C SER A 130 24.54 3.48 2.11
N TRP A 131 24.29 2.23 1.73
CA TRP A 131 24.34 1.08 2.64
C TRP A 131 25.05 -0.16 2.09
N ALA A 132 25.10 -0.36 0.77
CA ALA A 132 25.57 -1.61 0.16
C ALA A 132 27.03 -1.94 0.48
N THR A 133 27.91 -0.95 0.61
CA THR A 133 29.35 -1.15 0.84
C THR A 133 29.75 -1.01 2.31
N LEU A 134 28.79 -0.73 3.20
CA LEU A 134 29.07 -0.58 4.63
C LEU A 134 29.50 -1.91 5.24
N ALA A 135 30.49 -1.86 6.13
CA ALA A 135 30.88 -3.00 6.94
C ALA A 135 29.78 -3.41 7.94
N ASP A 136 29.06 -2.42 8.47
CA ASP A 136 27.82 -2.62 9.23
C ASP A 136 26.70 -1.74 8.60
N PRO A 137 25.75 -2.33 7.86
CA PRO A 137 24.68 -1.58 7.22
C PRO A 137 23.54 -1.24 8.19
N THR A 138 23.52 -1.80 9.41
CA THR A 138 22.36 -1.79 10.31
C THR A 138 21.83 -0.38 10.60
N PRO A 139 22.68 0.61 10.98
CA PRO A 139 22.18 1.96 11.28
C PRO A 139 21.55 2.63 10.05
N ALA A 140 22.14 2.43 8.87
CA ALA A 140 21.64 2.98 7.61
C ALA A 140 20.29 2.35 7.24
N LEU A 141 20.18 1.02 7.31
CA LEU A 141 18.95 0.29 7.00
C LEU A 141 17.80 0.67 7.96
N ILE A 142 18.08 0.84 9.26
CA ILE A 142 17.07 1.31 10.23
C ILE A 142 16.62 2.73 9.89
N ALA A 143 17.56 3.63 9.55
CA ALA A 143 17.21 4.99 9.18
C ALA A 143 16.34 5.05 7.92
N ILE A 144 16.62 4.19 6.92
CA ILE A 144 15.78 4.04 5.72
C ILE A 144 14.39 3.55 6.11
N ALA A 145 14.29 2.49 6.94
CA ALA A 145 13.01 1.95 7.39
C ALA A 145 12.16 3.00 8.11
N GLN A 146 12.74 3.79 9.00
CA GLN A 146 12.04 4.85 9.71
C GLN A 146 11.43 5.92 8.77
N ARG A 147 12.06 6.15 7.61
CA ARG A 147 11.53 7.08 6.59
C ARG A 147 10.49 6.43 5.68
N ALA A 148 10.63 5.14 5.40
CA ALA A 148 9.70 4.38 4.57
C ALA A 148 8.33 4.15 5.26
N GLY A 149 8.32 4.21 6.59
CA GLY A 149 7.15 3.97 7.45
C GLY A 149 7.09 2.55 7.96
#